data_AF-A0A432M699-F1
#
_entry.id   AF-A0A432M699-F1
#
_cell.length_a   1.000
_cell.length_b   1.000
_cell.length_c   1.000
_cell.angle_alpha   90.00
_cell.angle_beta   90.00
_cell.angle_gamma   90.00
#
_symmetry.space_group_name_H-M   'P 1'
#
loop_
_entity.id
_entity.type
_entity.pdbx_description
1 polymer ?
#
loop_
_entity_poly.entity_id
_entity_poly.type
_entity_poly.pdbx_seq_one_letter_code
_entity_poly.pdbx_strand_id
1 'polypeptide(L)'
;MSADFYNAGPLRQVAINLFHGWGYNFYRKENQLRADDLLVRSKAAWLLGRARAGVEAAESAYRRTELPPPTREHPFPSPQAVAGAQSLERLAQAIGTLKGRIEALPVPENDRMTQRYRTEAATLVALISRDEQLIGQAELLRSLTEDADSTALLAALPDLERGLAAIQASLHDREAVLTSLIG
;
A
#
# COMPACT_ATOMS: atom_id res chain seq x y z
N MET A 1 44.45 10.63 2.06
CA MET A 1 43.26 9.80 1.77
C MET A 1 43.73 8.61 0.94
N SER A 2 43.50 7.38 1.36
CA SER A 2 43.99 6.18 0.65
C SER A 2 43.40 6.13 -0.76
N ALA A 3 44.24 5.84 -1.77
CA ALA A 3 43.87 5.67 -3.17
C ALA A 3 42.83 4.55 -3.39
N ASP A 4 42.67 3.65 -2.42
CA ASP A 4 41.70 2.55 -2.46
C ASP A 4 40.24 3.03 -2.50
N PHE A 5 39.96 4.23 -1.98
CA PHE A 5 38.60 4.80 -2.00
C PHE A 5 38.09 5.15 -3.40
N TYR A 6 38.98 5.29 -4.39
CA TYR A 6 38.62 5.54 -5.78
C TYR A 6 38.88 4.32 -6.67
N ASN A 7 39.36 3.21 -6.09
CA ASN A 7 39.68 2.03 -6.85
C ASN A 7 38.45 1.13 -6.98
N ALA A 8 37.91 1.07 -8.20
CA ALA A 8 36.72 0.29 -8.50
C ALA A 8 36.87 -1.22 -8.23
N GLY A 9 38.09 -1.77 -8.28
CA GLY A 9 38.36 -3.20 -8.04
C GLY A 9 38.10 -3.61 -6.59
N PRO A 10 38.84 -3.07 -5.60
CA PRO A 10 38.62 -3.33 -4.18
C PRO A 10 37.22 -2.95 -3.69
N LEU A 11 36.67 -1.82 -4.14
CA LEU A 11 35.30 -1.41 -3.81
C LEU A 11 34.26 -2.43 -4.31
N ARG A 12 34.43 -2.93 -5.54
CA ARG A 12 33.55 -3.97 -6.10
C ARG A 12 33.68 -5.28 -5.31
N GLN A 13 34.89 -5.66 -4.89
CA GLN A 13 35.07 -6.88 -4.08
C GLN A 13 34.44 -6.75 -2.70
N VAL A 14 34.55 -5.57 -2.05
CA VAL A 14 33.85 -5.28 -0.80
C VAL A 14 32.33 -5.37 -0.99
N ALA A 15 31.78 -4.79 -2.05
CA ALA A 15 30.36 -4.89 -2.37
C ALA A 15 29.92 -6.34 -2.60
N ILE A 16 30.68 -7.12 -3.39
CA ILE A 16 30.43 -8.56 -3.64
C ILE A 16 30.45 -9.36 -2.34
N ASN A 17 31.42 -9.10 -1.46
CA ASN A 17 31.54 -9.77 -0.17
C ASN A 17 30.41 -9.38 0.78
N LEU A 18 29.94 -8.12 0.77
CA LEU A 18 28.77 -7.70 1.53
C LEU A 18 27.49 -8.36 1.00
N PHE A 19 27.33 -8.43 -0.33
CA PHE A 19 26.21 -9.14 -0.95
C PHE A 19 26.19 -10.62 -0.55
N HIS A 20 27.29 -11.35 -0.78
CA HIS A 20 27.32 -12.78 -0.49
C HIS A 20 27.40 -13.11 1.02
N GLY A 21 28.11 -12.30 1.80
CA GLY A 21 28.28 -12.48 3.25
C GLY A 21 27.00 -12.26 4.05
N TRP A 22 26.06 -11.47 3.54
CA TRP A 22 24.72 -11.31 4.12
C TRP A 22 23.71 -12.35 3.62
N GLY A 23 24.16 -13.35 2.84
CA GLY A 23 23.30 -14.39 2.26
C GLY A 23 22.49 -13.91 1.06
N TYR A 24 22.77 -12.72 0.53
CA TYR A 24 22.12 -12.16 -0.65
C TYR A 24 22.81 -12.67 -1.92
N ASN A 25 22.25 -13.71 -2.52
CA ASN A 25 22.69 -14.18 -3.83
C ASN A 25 21.86 -13.48 -4.90
N PHE A 26 22.44 -12.49 -5.57
CA PHE A 26 21.81 -11.67 -6.62
C PHE A 26 21.23 -12.53 -7.77
N TYR A 27 21.79 -13.73 -8.00
CA TYR A 27 21.40 -14.64 -9.07
C TYR A 27 20.32 -15.65 -8.67
N ARG A 28 19.82 -15.63 -7.42
CA ARG A 28 18.71 -16.49 -7.00
C ARG A 28 17.37 -15.81 -7.29
N LYS A 29 16.53 -16.48 -8.07
CA LYS A 29 15.22 -15.98 -8.49
C LYS A 29 14.34 -15.65 -7.28
N GLU A 30 14.43 -16.44 -6.22
CA GLU A 30 13.66 -16.27 -4.98
C GLU A 30 14.00 -14.96 -4.26
N ASN A 31 15.27 -14.53 -4.28
CA ASN A 31 15.67 -13.24 -3.70
C ASN A 31 15.12 -12.06 -4.50
N GLN A 32 15.14 -12.17 -5.84
CA GLN A 32 14.50 -11.18 -6.71
C GLN A 32 13.00 -11.10 -6.42
N LEU A 33 12.32 -12.24 -6.36
CA LEU A 33 10.89 -12.30 -6.09
C LEU A 33 10.50 -11.69 -4.74
N ARG A 34 11.30 -11.89 -3.68
CA ARG A 34 11.06 -11.24 -2.38
C ARG A 34 11.32 -9.73 -2.41
N ALA A 35 12.29 -9.28 -3.18
CA ALA A 35 12.55 -7.85 -3.37
C ALA A 35 11.41 -7.19 -4.17
N ASP A 36 10.94 -7.85 -5.23
CA ASP A 36 9.79 -7.41 -6.03
C ASP A 36 8.52 -7.32 -5.17
N ASP A 37 8.25 -8.33 -4.34
CA ASP A 37 7.16 -8.35 -3.36
C ASP A 37 7.18 -7.11 -2.44
N LEU A 38 8.34 -6.85 -1.82
CA LEU A 38 8.52 -5.71 -0.93
C LEU A 38 8.31 -4.38 -1.67
N LEU A 39 8.85 -4.27 -2.88
CA LEU A 39 8.73 -3.09 -3.72
C LEU A 39 7.27 -2.81 -4.09
N VAL A 40 6.52 -3.83 -4.52
CA VAL A 40 5.12 -3.69 -4.91
C VAL A 40 4.26 -3.30 -3.71
N ARG A 41 4.45 -3.94 -2.55
CA ARG A 41 3.72 -3.55 -1.33
C ARG A 41 4.02 -2.13 -0.89
N SER A 42 5.29 -1.74 -0.93
CA SER A 42 5.71 -0.36 -0.61
C SER A 42 5.06 0.64 -1.57
N LYS A 43 4.98 0.30 -2.85
CA LYS A 43 4.33 1.14 -3.87
C LYS A 43 2.83 1.22 -3.66
N ALA A 44 2.15 0.11 -3.38
CA ALA A 44 0.72 0.09 -3.07
C ALA A 44 0.40 0.95 -1.84
N ALA A 45 1.17 0.81 -0.75
CA ALA A 45 1.02 1.63 0.45
C ALA A 45 1.22 3.14 0.16
N TRP A 46 2.20 3.47 -0.69
CA TRP A 46 2.42 4.86 -1.14
C TRP A 46 1.23 5.40 -1.96
N LEU A 47 0.68 4.62 -2.88
CA LEU A 47 -0.50 4.99 -3.67
C LEU A 47 -1.73 5.24 -2.79
N LEU A 48 -1.98 4.37 -1.81
CA LEU A 48 -3.05 4.56 -0.83
C LEU A 48 -2.81 5.79 0.05
N GLY A 49 -1.55 6.09 0.38
CA GLY A 49 -1.19 7.32 1.08
C GLY A 49 -1.58 8.58 0.29
N ARG A 50 -1.31 8.61 -1.02
CA ARG A 50 -1.74 9.70 -1.91
C ARG A 50 -3.26 9.78 -2.04
N ALA A 51 -3.91 8.62 -2.20
CA ALA A 51 -5.36 8.54 -2.29
C ALA A 51 -6.04 9.15 -1.04
N ARG A 52 -5.54 8.77 0.16
CA ARG A 52 -6.01 9.31 1.44
C ARG A 52 -5.79 10.82 1.54
N ALA A 53 -4.60 11.30 1.17
CA ALA A 53 -4.29 12.72 1.23
C ALA A 53 -5.24 13.56 0.35
N GLY A 54 -5.59 13.06 -0.83
CA GLY A 54 -6.61 13.69 -1.70
C GLY A 54 -7.98 13.78 -1.03
N VAL A 55 -8.44 12.68 -0.41
CA VAL A 55 -9.72 12.67 0.33
C VAL A 55 -9.70 13.63 1.53
N GLU A 56 -8.62 13.65 2.32
CA GLU A 56 -8.47 14.57 3.47
C GLU A 56 -8.45 16.05 3.02
N ALA A 57 -7.81 16.34 1.89
CA ALA A 57 -7.81 17.69 1.31
C ALA A 57 -9.23 18.10 0.87
N ALA A 58 -9.96 17.22 0.19
CA ALA A 58 -11.34 17.45 -0.23
C ALA A 58 -12.30 17.57 0.96
N GLU A 59 -12.15 16.74 1.99
CA GLU A 59 -12.90 16.82 3.25
C GLU A 59 -12.66 18.17 3.94
N SER A 60 -11.40 18.58 4.07
CA SER A 60 -11.03 19.86 4.67
C SER A 60 -11.65 21.04 3.91
N ALA A 61 -11.64 20.99 2.57
CA ALA A 61 -12.30 21.98 1.74
C ALA A 61 -13.82 21.99 1.94
N TYR A 62 -14.45 20.82 1.94
CA TYR A 62 -15.88 20.65 2.15
C TYR A 62 -16.35 21.21 3.50
N ARG A 63 -15.62 20.92 4.59
CA ARG A 63 -15.95 21.47 5.91
C ARG A 63 -15.88 23.00 5.93
N ARG A 64 -14.90 23.60 5.24
CA ARG A 64 -14.81 25.07 5.14
C ARG A 64 -15.98 25.70 4.40
N THR A 65 -16.50 25.04 3.36
CA THR A 65 -17.59 25.58 2.53
C THR A 65 -18.97 25.26 3.08
N GLU A 66 -19.22 24.01 3.48
CA GLU A 66 -20.54 23.50 3.86
C GLU A 66 -20.83 23.55 5.36
N LEU A 67 -19.79 23.71 6.20
CA LEU A 67 -19.92 23.80 7.66
C LEU A 67 -19.27 25.09 8.20
N PRO A 68 -19.78 26.27 7.80
CA PRO A 68 -19.27 27.54 8.30
C PRO A 68 -19.49 27.68 9.81
N PRO A 69 -18.75 28.59 10.48
CA PRO A 69 -18.98 28.88 11.90
C PRO A 69 -20.45 29.23 12.18
N PRO A 70 -21.03 28.75 13.30
CA PRO A 70 -22.41 29.04 13.64
C PRO A 70 -22.67 30.55 13.75
N THR A 71 -23.83 30.98 13.24
CA THR A 71 -24.30 32.36 13.37
C THR A 71 -25.59 32.39 14.18
N ARG A 72 -26.03 33.58 14.60
CA ARG A 72 -27.34 33.72 15.28
C ARG A 72 -28.51 33.27 14.39
N GLU A 73 -28.39 33.46 13.08
CA GLU A 73 -29.41 33.08 12.09
C GLU A 73 -29.35 31.59 11.75
N HIS A 74 -28.15 31.00 11.77
CA HIS A 74 -27.91 29.58 11.56
C HIS A 74 -27.09 28.99 12.72
N PRO A 75 -27.73 28.69 13.86
CA PRO A 75 -27.04 28.25 15.07
C PRO A 75 -26.52 26.81 14.99
N PHE A 76 -27.05 26.00 14.06
CA PHE A 76 -26.66 24.61 13.86
C PHE A 76 -26.33 24.33 12.39
N PRO A 77 -25.33 23.48 12.11
CA PRO A 77 -25.01 23.08 10.75
C PRO A 77 -26.11 22.19 10.15
N SER A 78 -26.20 22.19 8.82
CA SER A 78 -27.11 21.29 8.09
C SER A 78 -26.76 19.82 8.37
N PRO A 79 -27.74 18.96 8.72
CA PRO A 79 -27.51 17.52 8.89
C PRO A 79 -26.88 16.85 7.65
N GLN A 80 -27.26 17.30 6.46
CA GLN A 80 -26.71 16.78 5.20
C GLN A 80 -25.23 17.14 5.05
N ALA A 81 -24.85 18.37 5.40
CA ALA A 81 -23.45 18.81 5.38
C ALA A 81 -22.62 18.02 6.40
N VAL A 82 -23.16 17.77 7.59
CA VAL A 82 -22.46 16.95 8.60
C VAL A 82 -22.27 15.52 8.08
N ALA A 83 -23.29 14.91 7.48
CA ALA A 83 -23.22 13.56 6.93
C ALA A 83 -22.22 13.44 5.77
N GLY A 84 -22.13 14.47 4.91
CA GLY A 84 -21.14 14.53 3.83
C GLY A 84 -19.72 14.53 4.39
N ALA A 85 -19.44 15.41 5.36
CA ALA A 85 -18.12 15.49 6.01
C ALA A 85 -17.74 14.17 6.69
N GLN A 86 -18.67 13.56 7.43
CA GLN A 86 -18.44 12.25 8.08
C GLN A 86 -18.21 11.11 7.07
N SER A 87 -18.78 11.20 5.88
CA SER A 87 -18.58 10.17 4.85
C SER A 87 -17.19 10.27 4.23
N LEU A 88 -16.70 11.48 3.97
CA LEU A 88 -15.33 11.72 3.52
C LEU A 88 -14.30 11.32 4.60
N GLU A 89 -14.55 11.66 5.87
CA GLU A 89 -13.71 11.27 7.00
C GLU A 89 -13.60 9.74 7.12
N ARG A 90 -14.73 9.02 7.05
CA ARG A 90 -14.74 7.55 7.07
C ARG A 90 -14.00 6.95 5.88
N LEU A 91 -14.15 7.54 4.69
CA LEU A 91 -13.43 7.11 3.49
C LEU A 91 -11.91 7.24 3.69
N ALA A 92 -11.43 8.40 4.16
CA ALA A 92 -10.01 8.61 4.45
C ALA A 92 -9.47 7.63 5.50
N GLN A 93 -10.24 7.39 6.57
CA GLN A 93 -9.90 6.42 7.61
C GLN A 93 -9.78 5.00 7.05
N ALA A 94 -10.74 4.56 6.23
CA ALA A 94 -10.74 3.23 5.63
C ALA A 94 -9.52 3.02 4.71
N ILE A 95 -9.16 4.01 3.91
CA ILE A 95 -7.92 4.00 3.10
C ILE A 95 -6.69 3.88 4.00
N GLY A 96 -6.65 4.66 5.09
CA GLY A 96 -5.57 4.62 6.07
C GLY A 96 -5.40 3.26 6.74
N THR A 97 -6.50 2.61 7.10
CA THR A 97 -6.50 1.25 7.65
C THR A 97 -5.92 0.24 6.68
N LEU A 98 -6.33 0.27 5.40
CA LEU A 98 -5.78 -0.64 4.38
C LEU A 98 -4.30 -0.41 4.14
N LYS A 99 -3.85 0.85 4.07
CA LYS A 99 -2.43 1.20 3.99
C LYS A 99 -1.64 0.56 5.13
N GLY A 100 -2.09 0.77 6.37
CA GLY A 100 -1.41 0.22 7.55
C GLY A 100 -1.34 -1.31 7.53
N ARG A 101 -2.39 -1.98 7.05
CA ARG A 101 -2.39 -3.44 6.85
C ARG A 101 -1.35 -3.88 5.83
N ILE A 102 -1.23 -3.21 4.69
CA ILE A 102 -0.24 -3.53 3.64
C ILE A 102 1.19 -3.40 4.18
N GLU A 103 1.46 -2.31 4.92
CA GLU A 103 2.78 -2.06 5.53
C GLU A 103 3.13 -3.12 6.59
N ALA A 104 2.12 -3.65 7.29
CA ALA A 104 2.28 -4.69 8.31
C ALA A 104 2.29 -6.12 7.74
N LEU A 105 2.15 -6.31 6.42
CA LEU A 105 2.12 -7.66 5.83
C LEU A 105 3.45 -8.39 6.08
N PRO A 106 3.39 -9.68 6.46
CA PRO A 106 4.59 -10.49 6.65
C PRO A 106 5.38 -10.60 5.34
N VAL A 107 6.70 -10.57 5.46
CA VAL A 107 7.63 -10.86 4.37
C VAL A 107 7.83 -12.38 4.31
N PRO A 108 7.88 -13.02 3.12
CA PRO A 108 8.26 -14.42 3.02
C PRO A 108 9.62 -14.66 3.69
N GLU A 109 9.66 -15.42 4.79
CA GLU A 109 10.87 -15.66 5.58
C GLU A 109 11.96 -16.40 4.81
N ASN A 110 13.22 -16.17 5.19
CA ASN A 110 14.43 -16.77 4.59
C ASN A 110 14.89 -18.04 5.34
N ASP A 111 13.96 -18.83 5.91
CA ASP A 111 14.34 -19.85 6.89
C ASP A 111 15.02 -21.09 6.28
N ARG A 112 16.11 -21.50 6.93
CA ARG A 112 17.08 -22.49 6.47
C ARG A 112 16.81 -23.85 7.11
N MET A 113 15.80 -24.58 6.66
CA MET A 113 15.78 -26.04 6.89
C MET A 113 14.85 -26.75 5.89
N THR A 114 15.38 -26.91 4.68
CA THR A 114 15.18 -28.07 3.78
C THR A 114 13.78 -28.45 3.24
N GLN A 115 12.64 -28.03 3.81
CA GLN A 115 11.30 -28.35 3.27
C GLN A 115 10.63 -27.20 2.48
N ARG A 116 10.80 -25.92 2.88
CA ARG A 116 10.21 -24.76 2.17
C ARG A 116 10.80 -24.50 0.77
N TYR A 117 12.04 -24.92 0.52
CA TYR A 117 12.75 -24.65 -0.75
C TYR A 117 12.11 -25.28 -2.01
N ARG A 118 11.28 -26.33 -1.88
CA ARG A 118 10.67 -26.99 -3.04
C ARG A 118 9.43 -26.27 -3.57
N THR A 119 8.72 -25.53 -2.73
CA THR A 119 7.48 -24.81 -3.08
C THR A 119 7.64 -23.28 -3.08
N GLU A 120 8.73 -22.76 -2.51
CA GLU A 120 8.99 -21.31 -2.37
C GLU A 120 8.83 -20.53 -3.68
N ALA A 121 9.43 -20.98 -4.79
CA ALA A 121 9.31 -20.28 -6.07
C ALA A 121 7.84 -20.23 -6.58
N ALA A 122 7.09 -21.32 -6.41
CA ALA A 122 5.68 -21.37 -6.82
C ALA A 122 4.81 -20.46 -5.94
N THR A 123 5.08 -20.42 -4.63
CA THR A 123 4.44 -19.49 -3.69
C THR A 123 4.70 -18.04 -4.07
N LEU A 124 5.96 -17.70 -4.32
CA LEU A 124 6.36 -16.35 -4.69
C LEU A 124 5.74 -15.92 -6.03
N VAL A 125 5.61 -16.82 -6.99
CA VAL A 125 4.88 -16.56 -8.24
C VAL A 125 3.38 -16.33 -7.97
N ALA A 126 2.75 -17.13 -7.11
CA ALA A 126 1.36 -16.93 -6.75
C ALA A 126 1.12 -15.59 -6.02
N LEU A 127 2.09 -15.13 -5.22
CA LEU A 127 2.05 -13.83 -4.56
C LEU A 127 2.14 -12.68 -5.56
N ILE A 128 2.98 -12.78 -6.61
CA ILE A 128 3.08 -11.74 -7.65
C ILE A 128 1.73 -11.42 -8.27
N SER A 129 0.96 -12.43 -8.66
CA SER A 129 -0.35 -12.18 -9.29
C SER A 129 -1.31 -11.43 -8.36
N ARG A 130 -1.18 -11.63 -7.03
CA ARG A 130 -1.95 -10.88 -6.03
C ARG A 130 -1.43 -9.46 -5.85
N ASP A 131 -0.13 -9.27 -5.93
CA ASP A 131 0.52 -7.97 -5.84
C ASP A 131 0.24 -7.09 -7.05
N GLU A 132 0.22 -7.65 -8.26
CA GLU A 132 -0.18 -6.96 -9.49
C GLU A 132 -1.62 -6.46 -9.42
N GLN A 133 -2.52 -7.30 -8.90
CA GLN A 133 -3.91 -6.89 -8.67
C GLN A 133 -4.00 -5.78 -7.61
N LEU A 134 -3.29 -5.92 -6.49
CA LEU A 134 -3.28 -4.97 -5.39
C LEU A 134 -2.78 -3.59 -5.84
N ILE A 135 -1.67 -3.53 -6.60
CA ILE A 135 -1.13 -2.26 -7.09
C ILE A 135 -2.06 -1.61 -8.11
N GLY A 136 -2.69 -2.38 -8.99
CA GLY A 136 -3.67 -1.87 -9.95
C GLY A 136 -4.90 -1.27 -9.26
N GLN A 137 -5.44 -1.94 -8.25
CA GLN A 137 -6.56 -1.43 -7.45
C GLN A 137 -6.16 -0.17 -6.66
N ALA A 138 -4.96 -0.14 -6.07
CA ALA A 138 -4.47 1.02 -5.34
C ALA A 138 -4.24 2.23 -6.26
N GLU A 139 -3.76 2.01 -7.49
CA GLU A 139 -3.58 3.06 -8.49
C GLU A 139 -4.93 3.60 -8.99
N LEU A 140 -5.90 2.73 -9.25
CA LEU A 140 -7.24 3.14 -9.62
C LEU A 140 -7.90 3.95 -8.50
N LEU A 141 -7.76 3.52 -7.24
CA LEU A 141 -8.28 4.28 -6.11
C LEU A 141 -7.62 5.66 -6.03
N ARG A 142 -6.29 5.73 -6.16
CA ARG A 142 -5.56 7.01 -6.21
C ARG A 142 -6.06 7.90 -7.34
N SER A 143 -6.21 7.38 -8.55
CA SER A 143 -6.62 8.19 -9.71
C SER A 143 -8.02 8.77 -9.56
N LEU A 144 -8.90 8.07 -8.84
CA LEU A 144 -10.26 8.53 -8.54
C LEU A 144 -10.32 9.56 -7.40
N THR A 145 -9.29 9.66 -6.54
CA THR A 145 -9.37 10.51 -5.34
C THR A 145 -8.34 11.62 -5.22
N GLU A 146 -7.18 11.54 -5.87
CA GLU A 146 -6.05 12.45 -5.58
C GLU A 146 -6.34 13.92 -5.84
N ASP A 147 -7.13 14.22 -6.88
CA ASP A 147 -7.50 15.58 -7.28
C ASP A 147 -9.02 15.77 -7.38
N ALA A 148 -9.80 14.82 -6.86
CA ALA A 148 -11.25 14.87 -6.89
C ALA A 148 -11.77 15.85 -5.82
N ASP A 149 -12.74 16.69 -6.20
CA ASP A 149 -13.44 17.51 -5.23
C ASP A 149 -14.41 16.68 -4.38
N SER A 150 -14.90 17.28 -3.30
CA SER A 150 -15.81 16.65 -2.36
C SER A 150 -17.14 16.22 -2.99
N THR A 151 -17.62 16.93 -4.01
CA THR A 151 -18.87 16.57 -4.71
C THR A 151 -18.68 15.30 -5.52
N ALA A 152 -17.59 15.23 -6.29
CA ALA A 152 -17.22 14.05 -7.07
C ALA A 152 -16.99 12.84 -6.17
N LEU A 153 -16.28 13.01 -5.05
CA LEU A 153 -16.03 11.95 -4.09
C LEU A 153 -17.31 11.43 -3.43
N LEU A 154 -18.21 12.31 -3.01
CA LEU A 154 -19.49 11.91 -2.40
C LEU A 154 -20.39 11.19 -3.41
N ALA A 155 -20.40 11.61 -4.67
CA ALA A 155 -21.14 10.93 -5.74
C ALA A 155 -20.55 9.53 -6.05
N ALA A 156 -19.22 9.41 -6.03
CA ALA A 156 -18.52 8.15 -6.29
C ALA A 156 -18.41 7.24 -5.06
N LEU A 157 -18.92 7.63 -3.91
CA LEU A 157 -18.71 6.94 -2.63
C LEU A 157 -19.06 5.44 -2.69
N PRO A 158 -20.20 4.99 -3.25
CA PRO A 158 -20.51 3.57 -3.34
C PRO A 158 -19.49 2.76 -4.16
N ASP A 159 -18.88 3.39 -5.16
CA ASP A 159 -17.90 2.75 -6.05
C ASP A 159 -16.54 2.67 -5.36
N LEU A 160 -16.16 3.73 -4.63
CA LEU A 160 -14.96 3.77 -3.80
C LEU A 160 -15.04 2.73 -2.67
N GLU A 161 -16.18 2.58 -2.01
CA GLU A 161 -16.41 1.55 -0.99
C GLU A 161 -16.25 0.14 -1.55
N ARG A 162 -16.78 -0.12 -2.77
CA ARG A 162 -16.56 -1.39 -3.47
C ARG A 162 -15.09 -1.60 -3.82
N GLY A 163 -14.39 -0.54 -4.23
CA GLY A 163 -12.94 -0.58 -4.48
C GLY A 163 -12.14 -0.95 -3.23
N LEU A 164 -12.47 -0.35 -2.07
CA LEU A 164 -11.85 -0.68 -0.78
C LEU A 164 -12.12 -2.12 -0.37
N ALA A 165 -13.35 -2.61 -0.54
CA ALA A 165 -13.71 -4.00 -0.27
C ALA A 165 -12.93 -4.97 -1.18
N ALA A 166 -12.73 -4.62 -2.46
CA ALA A 166 -11.94 -5.41 -3.39
C ALA A 166 -10.45 -5.47 -3.00
N ILE A 167 -9.87 -4.35 -2.55
CA ILE A 167 -8.50 -4.32 -2.02
C ILE A 167 -8.40 -5.20 -0.77
N GLN A 168 -9.37 -5.10 0.14
CA GLN A 168 -9.40 -5.92 1.34
C GLN A 168 -9.48 -7.42 1.01
N ALA A 169 -10.28 -7.81 0.03
CA ALA A 169 -10.36 -9.19 -0.45
C ALA A 169 -9.03 -9.66 -1.04
N SER A 170 -8.37 -8.84 -1.85
CA SER A 170 -7.05 -9.16 -2.41
C SER A 170 -5.97 -9.34 -1.34
N LEU A 171 -6.01 -8.56 -0.25
CA LEU A 171 -5.12 -8.77 0.90
C LEU A 171 -5.40 -10.08 1.61
N HIS A 172 -6.67 -10.44 1.80
CA HIS A 172 -7.06 -11.70 2.41
C HIS A 172 -6.61 -12.90 1.55
N ASP A 173 -6.83 -12.85 0.23
CA ASP A 173 -6.39 -13.88 -0.70
C ASP A 173 -4.87 -14.06 -0.68
N ARG A 174 -4.13 -12.96 -0.55
CA ARG A 174 -2.67 -12.97 -0.40
C ARG A 174 -2.23 -13.63 0.91
N GLU A 175 -2.85 -13.28 2.03
CA GLU A 175 -2.60 -13.93 3.33
C GLU A 175 -2.91 -15.44 3.29
N ALA A 176 -3.95 -15.84 2.55
CA ALA A 176 -4.29 -17.24 2.32
C ALA A 176 -3.19 -18.01 1.55
N VAL A 177 -2.54 -17.39 0.57
CA VAL A 177 -1.39 -17.98 -0.13
C VAL A 177 -0.23 -18.28 0.82
N LEU A 178 0.00 -17.42 1.82
CA LEU A 178 1.07 -17.64 2.81
C LEU A 178 0.72 -18.72 3.83
N THR A 179 -0.56 -18.82 4.22
CA THR A 179 -1.02 -19.73 5.28
C THR A 179 -1.38 -21.13 4.80
N SER A 180 -1.85 -21.28 3.55
CA SER A 180 -2.14 -22.57 2.90
C SER A 180 -0.92 -23.49 2.73
N LEU A 181 0.26 -23.03 3.14
CA LEU A 181 1.54 -23.76 3.10
C LEU A 181 2.04 -24.19 4.49
N ILE A 182 1.29 -23.87 5.56
CA ILE A 182 1.62 -24.22 6.95
C ILE A 182 0.88 -25.49 7.40
N GLY A 183 -0.16 -25.94 6.67
CA GLY A 183 -0.89 -27.20 6.90
C GLY A 183 -0.46 -28.29 5.93
#